data_AF-A0A2N6F494-F1
#
_entry.id   AF-A0A2N6F494-F1
#
_cell.length_a   1.000
_cell.length_b   1.000
_cell.length_c   1.000
_cell.angle_alpha   90.00
_cell.angle_beta   90.00
_cell.angle_gamma   90.00
#
_symmetry.space_group_name_H-M   'P 1'
#
loop_
_entity.id
_entity.type
_entity.pdbx_description
1 polymer ?
#
loop_
_entity_poly.entity_id
_entity_poly.type
_entity_poly.pdbx_seq_one_letter_code
_entity_poly.pdbx_strand_id
1 'polypeptide(L)'
;MKKLLIILIAPVLMSGFVFADEAKPEKWAGIDEAVVEKYAADKGREAAEPLFNVEGDMLLFLFALAGTIGGFVMGFYWHKVFVVGQPEGEGDR
;
A
#
# COMPACT_ATOMS: atom_id res chain seq x y z
N MET A 1 -4.12 -28.07 -18.56
CA MET A 1 -3.93 -27.47 -17.22
C MET A 1 -3.85 -25.94 -17.27
N LYS A 2 -2.90 -25.31 -17.97
CA LYS A 2 -2.81 -23.83 -18.10
C LYS A 2 -4.11 -23.14 -18.58
N LYS A 3 -4.81 -23.71 -19.56
CA LYS A 3 -6.10 -23.17 -20.06
C LYS A 3 -7.22 -23.22 -19.01
N LEU A 4 -7.20 -24.23 -18.13
CA LEU A 4 -8.17 -24.38 -17.03
C LEU A 4 -7.90 -23.32 -15.94
N LEU A 5 -6.63 -23.04 -15.67
CA LEU A 5 -6.18 -22.03 -14.71
C LEU A 5 -6.55 -20.61 -15.18
N ILE A 6 -6.43 -20.32 -16.48
CA ILE A 6 -6.85 -19.04 -17.05
C ILE A 6 -8.37 -18.85 -16.94
N ILE A 7 -9.16 -19.90 -17.22
CA ILE A 7 -10.62 -19.87 -17.09
C ILE A 7 -11.07 -19.65 -15.64
N LEU A 8 -10.27 -20.08 -14.66
CA LEU A 8 -10.55 -19.88 -13.23
C LEU A 8 -10.18 -18.48 -12.71
N ILE A 9 -9.09 -17.87 -13.19
CA ILE A 9 -8.68 -16.53 -12.69
C ILE A 9 -9.34 -15.40 -13.48
N ALA A 10 -9.72 -15.62 -14.74
CA ALA A 10 -10.40 -14.62 -15.56
C ALA A 10 -11.69 -14.05 -14.92
N PRO A 11 -12.60 -14.85 -14.34
CA PRO A 11 -13.78 -14.31 -13.66
C PRO A 11 -13.44 -13.59 -12.35
N VAL A 12 -12.36 -13.97 -11.66
CA VAL A 12 -11.88 -13.29 -10.44
C VAL A 12 -11.27 -11.91 -10.76
N LEU A 13 -10.59 -11.79 -11.89
CA LEU A 13 -10.06 -10.50 -12.33
C LEU A 13 -11.16 -9.59 -12.90
N MET A 14 -12.21 -10.16 -13.51
CA MET A 14 -13.35 -9.38 -14.04
C MET A 14 -14.39 -9.00 -12.99
N SER A 15 -14.45 -9.66 -11.82
CA SER A 15 -15.45 -9.35 -10.79
C SER A 15 -15.32 -7.93 -10.25
N GLY A 16 -14.12 -7.34 -10.27
CA GLY A 16 -13.90 -5.95 -9.83
C GLY A 16 -14.67 -4.91 -10.64
N PHE A 17 -14.97 -5.19 -11.91
CA PHE A 17 -15.73 -4.28 -12.78
C PHE A 17 -17.25 -4.44 -12.66
N VAL A 18 -17.73 -5.64 -12.27
CA VAL A 18 -19.18 -5.91 -12.16
C VAL A 18 -19.78 -5.29 -10.90
N PHE A 19 -18.98 -5.12 -9.84
CA PHE A 19 -19.37 -4.48 -8.59
C PHE A 19 -18.89 -3.02 -8.47
N ALA A 20 -18.39 -2.42 -9.55
CA ALA A 20 -18.11 -1.00 -9.60
C ALA A 20 -19.44 -0.24 -9.68
N ASP A 21 -20.10 -0.09 -8.54
CA ASP A 21 -21.32 0.70 -8.39
C ASP A 21 -21.00 2.16 -8.74
N GLU A 22 -21.91 2.86 -9.43
CA GLU A 22 -21.85 4.32 -9.64
C GLU A 22 -22.21 5.02 -8.31
N ALA A 23 -21.46 4.72 -7.26
CA ALA A 23 -21.47 5.54 -6.07
C ALA A 23 -20.98 6.92 -6.51
N LYS A 24 -21.88 7.92 -6.48
CA LYS A 24 -21.47 9.32 -6.54
C LYS A 24 -20.25 9.47 -5.64
N PRO A 25 -19.19 10.15 -6.08
CA PRO A 25 -18.03 10.38 -5.23
C PRO A 25 -18.50 11.27 -4.08
N GLU A 26 -19.03 10.64 -3.03
CA GLU A 26 -19.16 11.25 -1.73
C GLU A 26 -17.73 11.63 -1.37
N LYS A 27 -17.47 12.94 -1.33
CA LYS A 27 -16.14 13.48 -1.11
C LYS A 27 -15.63 12.82 0.15
N TRP A 28 -14.69 11.89 0.02
CA TRP A 28 -14.20 11.13 1.14
C TRP A 28 -13.67 12.12 2.17
N ALA A 29 -14.37 12.23 3.29
CA ALA A 29 -13.94 13.06 4.41
C ALA A 29 -12.53 12.61 4.78
N GLY A 30 -11.59 13.54 4.76
CA GLY A 30 -10.20 13.24 5.08
C GLY A 30 -10.10 12.60 6.47
N ILE A 31 -9.06 11.80 6.69
CA ILE A 31 -8.78 11.20 8.01
C ILE A 31 -8.76 12.26 9.12
N ASP A 32 -8.31 13.47 8.76
CA ASP A 32 -8.28 14.63 9.65
C ASP A 32 -9.69 15.00 10.17
N GLU A 33 -10.67 15.09 9.28
CA GLU A 33 -12.06 15.45 9.61
C GLU A 33 -12.79 14.29 10.32
N ALA A 34 -12.54 13.05 9.89
CA ALA A 34 -13.24 11.89 10.44
C ALA A 34 -12.72 11.44 11.83
N VAL A 35 -11.44 11.68 12.12
CA VAL A 35 -10.78 11.11 13.31
C VAL A 35 -10.08 12.18 14.15
N VAL A 36 -9.26 13.04 13.54
CA VAL A 36 -8.39 13.96 14.30
C VAL A 36 -9.21 15.01 15.03
N GLU A 37 -10.20 15.61 14.37
CA GLU A 37 -11.10 16.59 14.99
C GLU A 37 -11.91 16.00 16.13
N LYS A 38 -12.45 14.78 15.95
CA LYS A 38 -13.22 14.08 16.98
C LYS A 38 -12.37 13.77 18.21
N TYR A 39 -11.16 13.24 18.01
CA TYR A 39 -10.24 12.95 19.12
C TYR A 39 -9.71 14.21 19.80
N ALA A 40 -9.50 15.30 19.05
CA ALA A 40 -9.07 16.58 19.62
C ALA A 40 -10.19 17.20 20.49
N ALA A 41 -11.43 17.19 19.99
CA ALA A 41 -12.61 17.64 20.72
C ALA A 41 -12.84 16.82 22.00
N ASP A 42 -12.73 15.49 21.95
CA ASP A 42 -12.82 14.61 23.12
C ASP A 42 -11.75 14.93 24.20
N LYS A 43 -10.65 15.57 23.79
CA LYS A 43 -9.56 16.01 24.68
C LYS A 43 -9.61 17.50 25.01
N GLY A 44 -10.65 18.23 24.57
CA GLY A 44 -10.82 19.67 24.81
C GLY A 44 -9.77 20.54 24.12
N ARG A 45 -9.20 20.07 23.01
CA ARG A 45 -8.20 20.80 22.21
C ARG A 45 -8.71 20.97 20.78
N GLU A 46 -8.29 22.04 20.12
CA GLU A 46 -8.51 22.16 18.67
C GLU A 46 -7.54 21.24 17.92
N ALA A 47 -7.99 20.75 16.75
CA ALA A 47 -7.16 19.93 15.89
C ALA A 47 -5.94 20.75 15.42
N ALA A 48 -4.76 20.16 15.53
CA ALA A 48 -3.55 20.81 15.04
C ALA A 48 -3.57 20.84 13.50
N GLU A 49 -3.06 21.93 12.91
CA GLU A 49 -2.91 22.03 11.47
C GLU A 49 -2.02 20.88 10.93
N PRO A 50 -2.40 20.24 9.80
CA PRO A 50 -1.58 19.22 9.18
C PRO A 50 -0.18 19.74 8.84
N LEU A 51 0.85 18.97 9.20
CA LEU A 51 2.25 19.30 8.89
C LEU A 51 2.52 19.38 7.37
N PHE A 52 1.73 18.66 6.58
CA PHE A 52 1.77 18.70 5.12
C PHE A 52 0.36 18.94 4.60
N ASN A 53 0.08 20.16 4.14
CA ASN A 53 -1.17 20.49 3.46
C ASN A 53 -1.13 20.02 1.99
N VAL A 54 -1.02 18.71 1.80
CA VAL A 54 -1.11 18.08 0.47
C VAL A 54 -2.56 17.66 0.25
N GLU A 55 -3.25 18.35 -0.65
CA GLU A 55 -4.66 18.10 -0.95
C GLU A 55 -4.86 16.76 -1.66
N GLY A 56 -5.91 16.04 -1.27
CA GLY A 56 -6.33 14.80 -1.91
C GLY A 56 -5.35 13.64 -1.70
N ASP A 57 -5.09 12.88 -2.77
CA ASP A 57 -4.44 11.57 -2.69
C ASP A 57 -2.92 11.59 -2.93
N MET A 58 -2.31 12.77 -2.95
CA MET A 58 -0.89 12.93 -3.28
C MET A 58 0.04 12.20 -2.30
N LEU A 59 -0.25 12.29 -1.00
CA LEU A 59 0.56 11.61 0.02
C LEU A 59 0.46 10.09 -0.14
N LEU A 60 -0.75 9.57 -0.37
CA LEU A 60 -0.98 8.16 -0.59
C LEU A 60 -0.31 7.68 -1.88
N PHE A 61 -0.37 8.49 -2.94
CA PHE A 61 0.31 8.21 -4.20
C PHE A 61 1.82 8.11 -4.01
N LEU A 62 2.43 9.06 -3.31
CA LEU A 62 3.86 9.02 -3.00
C LEU A 62 4.23 7.83 -2.12
N PHE A 63 3.39 7.51 -1.13
CA PHE A 63 3.56 6.31 -0.31
C PHE A 63 3.52 5.03 -1.14
N ALA A 64 2.54 4.89 -2.03
CA ALA A 64 2.41 3.74 -2.92
C ALA A 64 3.59 3.64 -3.90
N LEU A 65 4.04 4.77 -4.46
CA LEU A 65 5.17 4.85 -5.36
C LEU A 65 6.47 4.44 -4.65
N ALA A 66 6.71 4.99 -3.45
CA ALA A 66 7.87 4.64 -2.63
C ALA A 66 7.84 3.16 -2.23
N GLY A 67 6.68 2.63 -1.83
CA GLY A 67 6.50 1.22 -1.53
C GLY A 67 6.76 0.32 -2.73
N THR A 68 6.31 0.72 -3.92
CA THR A 68 6.55 -0.02 -5.17
C THR A 68 8.04 -0.07 -5.50
N ILE A 69 8.72 1.08 -5.45
CA ILE A 69 10.16 1.16 -5.72
C ILE A 69 10.93 0.36 -4.67
N GLY A 70 10.65 0.55 -3.38
CA GLY A 70 11.31 -0.15 -2.28
C GLY A 70 11.10 -1.66 -2.35
N GLY A 71 9.87 -2.10 -2.60
CA GLY A 71 9.53 -3.51 -2.78
C GLY A 71 10.24 -4.13 -3.97
N PHE A 72 10.32 -3.42 -5.09
CA PHE A 72 11.04 -3.88 -6.28
C PHE A 72 12.55 -4.00 -6.04
N VAL A 73 13.17 -2.99 -5.42
CA VAL A 73 14.60 -2.98 -5.08
C VAL A 73 14.93 -4.12 -4.11
N MET A 74 14.17 -4.25 -3.01
CA MET A 74 14.37 -5.33 -2.04
C MET A 74 14.13 -6.71 -2.64
N GLY A 75 13.12 -6.85 -3.51
CA GLY A 75 12.87 -8.09 -4.24
C GLY A 75 14.01 -8.45 -5.19
N PHE A 76 14.52 -7.48 -5.95
CA PHE A 76 15.64 -7.70 -6.88
C PHE A 76 16.92 -8.11 -6.15
N TYR A 77 17.21 -7.48 -5.01
CA TYR A 77 18.40 -7.76 -4.22
C TYR A 77 18.21 -8.86 -3.16
N TRP A 78 17.05 -9.52 -3.12
CA TRP A 78 16.72 -10.53 -2.10
C TRP A 78 17.83 -11.55 -1.87
N HIS A 79 18.39 -12.11 -2.96
CA HIS A 79 19.47 -13.10 -2.86
C HIS A 79 20.76 -12.50 -2.27
N LYS A 80 21.12 -11.27 -2.63
CA LYS A 80 22.31 -10.62 -2.05
C LYS A 80 22.11 -10.24 -0.59
N VAL A 81 20.91 -9.82 -0.21
CA VAL A 81 20.59 -9.39 1.16
C VAL A 81 20.41 -10.59 2.10
N PHE A 82 19.79 -11.67 1.64
CA PHE A 82 19.38 -12.78 2.50
C PHE A 82 20.07 -14.12 2.23
N VAL A 83 20.76 -14.30 1.09
CA VAL A 83 21.34 -15.60 0.70
C VAL A 83 22.88 -15.57 0.66
N VAL A 84 23.49 -14.45 0.27
CA VAL A 84 24.97 -14.31 0.17
C VAL A 84 25.67 -14.24 1.55
N GLY A 85 24.91 -14.37 2.65
CA GLY A 85 25.42 -14.34 4.03
C GLY A 85 25.87 -15.66 4.64
N GLN A 86 25.91 -16.79 3.90
CA GLN A 86 26.59 -17.98 4.41
C GLN A 86 28.08 -17.88 4.07
N PRO A 87 28.99 -17.70 5.05
CA PRO A 87 30.40 -17.89 4.79
C PRO A 87 30.58 -19.32 4.28
N GLU A 88 31.08 -19.47 3.06
CA GLU A 88 31.55 -20.76 2.57
C GLU A 88 32.56 -21.28 3.59
N GLY A 89 32.22 -22.40 4.20
CA GLY A 89 33.01 -23.03 5.24
C GLY A 89 34.44 -23.25 4.76
N GLU A 90 35.34 -22.57 5.44
CA GLU A 90 36.70 -22.98 5.70
C GLU A 90 36.67 -24.44 6.22
N GLY A 91 36.83 -25.38 5.29
CA GLY A 91 36.65 -26.81 5.51
C GLY A 91 37.39 -27.63 4.47
N ASP A 92 38.63 -27.25 4.16
CA ASP A 92 39.60 -28.13 3.49
C ASP A 92 40.85 -28.19 4.38
N ARG A 93 40.78 -29.08 5.37
CA ARG A 93 41.92 -29.68 6.06
C ARG A 93 41.77 -31.19 5.97
#